data_AF-A0A4R2NNH9-F1
#
_entry.id   AF-A0A4R2NNH9-F1
#
_cell.length_a   1.000
_cell.length_b   1.000
_cell.length_c   1.000
_cell.angle_alpha   90.00
_cell.angle_beta   90.00
_cell.angle_gamma   90.00
#
_symmetry.space_group_name_H-M   'P 1'
#
loop_
_entity.id
_entity.type
_entity.pdbx_description
1 polymer ?
#
loop_
_entity_poly.entity_id
_entity_poly.type
_entity_poly.pdbx_seq_one_letter_code
_entity_poly.pdbx_strand_id
1 'polypeptide(L)' 'MSIRAFLLAVTVTFAAGGAGAQAAATAGTDQATALRSLYGSHLIKAACCKVCRKGKACGDTCISRSYTCRKPPGCACDG' A
#
# COMPACT_ATOMS: atom_id res chain seq x y z
N MET A 1 -5.30 -39.09 51.58
CA MET A 1 -6.14 -38.40 50.57
C MET A 1 -5.35 -37.23 49.97
N SER A 2 -4.32 -37.48 49.18
CA SER A 2 -4.32 -37.74 47.72
C SER A 2 -4.52 -36.48 46.85
N ILE A 3 -3.60 -35.52 47.00
CA ILE A 3 -3.37 -34.32 46.13
C ILE A 3 -3.23 -34.68 44.64
N ARG A 4 -2.96 -35.96 44.32
CA ARG A 4 -2.92 -36.49 42.95
C ARG A 4 -4.26 -36.45 42.20
N ALA A 5 -5.39 -36.32 42.89
CA ALA A 5 -6.72 -36.29 42.26
C ALA A 5 -7.06 -34.91 41.65
N PHE A 6 -6.50 -33.81 42.17
CA PHE A 6 -6.83 -32.47 41.69
C PHE A 6 -6.12 -32.11 40.36
N LEU A 7 -5.01 -32.78 40.05
CA LEU A 7 -4.21 -32.49 38.85
C LEU A 7 -4.76 -33.13 37.57
N LEU A 8 -5.68 -34.09 37.66
CA LEU A 8 -6.23 -34.79 36.49
C LEU A 8 -7.48 -34.14 35.90
N ALA A 9 -8.10 -33.15 36.58
CA ALA A 9 -9.34 -32.52 36.12
C ALA A 9 -9.13 -31.23 35.32
N VAL A 10 -7.95 -30.60 35.38
CA VAL A 10 -7.69 -29.29 34.77
C VAL A 10 -7.28 -29.40 33.29
N THR A 11 -7.03 -30.61 32.77
CA THR A 11 -6.52 -30.81 31.39
C THR A 11 -7.61 -31.01 30.33
N VAL A 12 -8.90 -30.92 30.66
CA VAL A 12 -10.01 -31.30 29.74
C VAL A 12 -10.80 -30.10 29.16
N THR A 13 -10.27 -28.88 29.20
CA THR A 13 -10.92 -27.76 28.48
C THR A 13 -9.89 -26.79 27.90
N PHE A 14 -9.53 -26.97 26.62
CA PHE A 14 -9.54 -25.92 25.59
C PHE A 14 -8.87 -26.43 24.30
N ALA A 15 -9.57 -27.27 23.52
CA ALA A 15 -9.26 -27.45 22.11
C ALA A 15 -9.96 -26.34 21.31
N ALA A 16 -9.34 -25.15 21.26
CA ALA A 16 -9.78 -24.06 20.42
C ALA A 16 -9.43 -24.36 18.95
N GLY A 17 -10.45 -24.44 18.11
CA GLY A 17 -10.31 -24.45 16.66
C GLY A 17 -9.74 -23.13 16.14
N GLY A 18 -8.96 -23.22 15.06
CA GLY A 18 -8.40 -22.08 14.35
C GLY A 18 -7.62 -22.53 13.13
N ALA A 19 -8.32 -22.87 12.04
CA ALA A 19 -7.73 -22.94 10.72
C ALA A 19 -7.39 -21.51 10.27
N GLY A 20 -6.16 -21.09 10.52
CA GLY A 20 -5.61 -19.82 10.03
C GLY A 20 -4.41 -20.10 9.14
N ALA A 21 -4.65 -20.28 7.84
CA ALA A 21 -3.60 -20.20 6.85
C ALA A 21 -3.03 -18.77 6.86
N GLN A 22 -1.79 -18.61 7.30
CA GLN A 22 -1.06 -17.36 7.12
C GLN A 22 0.05 -17.62 6.11
N ALA A 23 -0.28 -17.20 4.89
CA ALA A 23 0.58 -17.18 3.73
C ALA A 23 1.90 -16.48 4.04
N ALA A 24 2.95 -17.04 3.44
CA ALA A 24 4.30 -16.54 3.41
C ALA A 24 4.35 -15.02 3.11
N ALA A 25 4.80 -14.25 4.09
CA ALA A 25 5.44 -12.98 3.82
C ALA A 25 6.93 -13.28 3.63
N THR A 26 7.35 -13.46 2.38
CA THR A 26 8.76 -13.32 2.02
C THR A 26 9.20 -11.95 2.50
N ALA A 27 10.09 -11.93 3.49
CA ALA A 27 10.85 -10.77 3.92
C ALA A 27 11.77 -10.36 2.76
N GLY A 28 11.21 -9.66 1.78
CA GLY A 28 11.96 -8.93 0.78
C GLY A 28 12.61 -7.73 1.44
N THR A 29 13.94 -7.61 1.30
CA THR A 29 14.70 -6.40 1.58
C THR A 29 14.29 -5.30 0.59
N ASP A 30 13.09 -4.76 0.80
CA ASP A 30 12.42 -3.87 -0.13
C ASP A 30 12.69 -2.40 0.23
N GLN A 31 13.96 -2.00 0.23
CA GLN A 31 14.33 -0.58 0.34
C GLN A 31 13.67 0.25 -0.78
N ALA A 32 13.37 -0.38 -1.93
CA ALA A 32 12.60 0.23 -3.00
C ALA A 32 11.15 0.58 -2.60
N THR A 33 10.50 -0.20 -1.73
CA THR A 33 9.12 0.04 -1.30
C THR A 33 9.05 1.14 -0.25
N ALA A 34 10.03 1.22 0.65
CA ALA A 34 10.15 2.32 1.61
C ALA A 34 10.41 3.67 0.91
N LEU A 35 11.30 3.70 -0.08
CA LEU A 35 11.53 4.89 -0.91
C LEU A 35 10.31 5.22 -1.79
N ARG A 36 9.56 4.23 -2.30
CA ARG A 36 8.28 4.47 -2.99
C ARG A 36 7.22 5.10 -2.07
N SER A 37 7.22 4.76 -0.79
CA SER A 37 6.25 5.30 0.18
C SER A 37 6.60 6.73 0.62
N LEU A 38 7.89 7.02 0.86
CA LEU A 38 8.34 8.35 1.29
C LEU A 38 8.52 9.33 0.12
N TYR A 39 8.90 8.84 -1.05
CA TYR A 39 9.33 9.63 -2.20
C TYR A 39 8.61 9.27 -3.51
N GLY A 40 7.80 8.21 -3.56
CA GLY A 40 7.19 7.73 -4.81
C GLY A 40 6.05 8.60 -5.36
N SER A 41 5.50 9.51 -4.56
CA SER A 41 4.56 10.54 -5.04
C SER A 41 5.26 11.83 -5.46
N HIS A 42 6.35 12.20 -4.78
CA HIS A 42 7.03 13.48 -4.96
C HIS A 42 8.29 13.45 -5.84
N LEU A 43 8.94 12.30 -6.05
CA LEU A 43 10.02 12.21 -7.05
C LEU A 43 9.48 12.06 -8.48
N ILE A 44 8.26 11.55 -8.64
CA ILE A 44 7.46 11.69 -9.88
C ILE A 44 6.97 13.15 -10.06
N LYS A 45 7.02 13.98 -9.02
CA LYS A 45 6.81 15.43 -9.19
C LYS A 45 8.08 16.13 -9.71
N ALA A 46 9.27 15.56 -9.47
CA ALA A 46 10.51 16.01 -10.09
C ALA A 46 10.63 15.53 -11.55
N ALA A 47 10.07 14.35 -11.87
CA ALA A 47 9.98 13.81 -13.22
C ALA A 47 8.52 13.56 -13.61
N CYS A 48 7.93 14.46 -14.41
CA CYS A 48 6.55 14.40 -14.88
C CYS A 48 6.12 12.98 -15.29
N CYS A 49 5.04 12.47 -14.69
CA CYS A 49 4.52 11.14 -15.03
C CYS A 49 4.01 11.05 -16.48
N LYS A 50 3.65 12.20 -17.05
CA LYS A 50 3.14 12.36 -18.41
C LYS A 50 3.45 13.76 -18.92
N VAL A 51 3.93 13.86 -20.17
CA VAL A 51 4.22 15.15 -20.83
C VAL A 51 3.22 15.38 -21.96
N CYS A 52 2.56 16.54 -21.93
CA CYS A 52 1.45 16.89 -22.81
C CYS A 52 1.90 17.75 -24.00
N ARG A 53 2.44 17.13 -25.06
CA ARG A 53 2.92 17.88 -26.25
C ARG A 53 1.82 18.47 -27.14
N LYS A 54 0.72 17.73 -27.32
CA LYS A 54 -0.42 18.16 -28.17
C LYS A 54 -1.39 19.09 -27.44
N GLY A 55 -1.38 19.05 -26.11
CA GLY A 55 -2.38 19.67 -25.25
C GLY A 55 -1.74 20.45 -24.12
N LYS A 56 -2.40 20.48 -22.97
CA LYS A 56 -1.85 20.95 -21.70
C LYS A 56 -2.15 20.01 -20.55
N ALA A 57 -1.36 20.10 -19.50
CA ALA A 57 -1.53 19.33 -18.27
C ALA A 57 -2.74 19.79 -17.46
N CYS A 58 -3.45 18.82 -16.89
CA CYS A 58 -4.54 19.04 -15.94
C CYS A 58 -4.65 17.82 -15.00
N GLY A 59 -4.19 17.97 -13.76
CA GLY A 59 -4.01 16.85 -12.83
C GLY A 59 -3.00 15.84 -13.39
N ASP A 60 -3.44 14.60 -13.58
CA ASP A 60 -2.62 13.50 -14.13
C ASP A 60 -2.92 13.21 -15.61
N THR A 61 -3.62 14.12 -16.28
CA THR A 61 -4.13 13.95 -17.66
C THR A 61 -3.75 15.11 -18.57
N CYS A 62 -3.74 14.87 -19.89
CA CYS A 62 -3.59 15.90 -20.90
C CYS A 62 -4.96 16.27 -21.48
N ILE A 63 -5.27 17.56 -21.53
CA ILE A 63 -6.49 18.09 -22.13
C ILE A 63 -6.15 19.02 -23.30
N SER A 64 -7.11 19.32 -24.18
CA SER A 64 -6.90 20.35 -25.23
C SER A 64 -6.54 21.71 -24.63
N ARG A 65 -5.76 22.52 -25.35
CA ARG A 65 -5.36 23.87 -24.92
C ARG A 65 -6.55 24.81 -24.73
N SER A 66 -7.68 24.57 -25.39
CA SER A 66 -8.90 25.38 -25.25
C SER A 66 -9.71 25.09 -23.98
N TYR A 67 -9.57 23.93 -23.34
CA TYR A 67 -10.41 23.56 -22.18
C TYR A 67 -9.93 24.19 -20.87
N THR A 68 -10.81 24.62 -19.97
CA THR A 68 -10.38 25.10 -18.65
C THR A 68 -10.16 23.93 -17.69
N CYS A 69 -8.98 23.86 -17.05
CA CYS A 69 -8.72 22.86 -16.03
C CYS A 69 -9.41 23.24 -14.71
N ARG A 70 -10.13 22.28 -14.10
CA ARG A 70 -10.76 22.42 -12.78
C ARG A 70 -10.19 21.43 -11.76
N LYS A 71 -9.18 20.65 -12.16
CA LYS A 71 -8.52 19.68 -11.28
C LYS A 71 -7.40 20.37 -10.49
N PRO A 72 -7.10 19.90 -9.28
CA PRO A 72 -5.87 20.31 -8.62
C PRO A 72 -4.64 19.92 -9.45
N PRO A 73 -3.47 20.53 -9.19
CA PRO A 73 -2.21 20.11 -9.78
C PRO A 73 -1.96 18.62 -9.56
N GLY A 74 -1.48 17.92 -10.58
CA GLY A 74 -1.09 16.52 -10.51
C GLY A 74 0.28 16.31 -11.15
N CYS A 75 0.55 15.09 -11.61
CA CYS A 75 1.88 14.72 -12.11
C CYS A 75 2.08 14.96 -13.62
N ALA A 76 1.05 15.38 -14.36
CA ALA A 76 1.21 15.72 -15.77
C ALA A 76 1.85 17.11 -15.93
N CYS A 77 2.66 17.27 -16.97
CA CYS A 77 3.35 18.52 -17.29
C CYS A 77 3.14 18.94 -18.74
N ASP A 78 3.27 20.24 -18.98
CA ASP A 78 3.36 20.81 -20.32
C ASP A 78 4.75 20.56 -20.91
N GLY A 79 4.83 20.37 -22.23
CA GLY A 79 6.09 20.20 -22.96
C GLY A 79 5.91 20.22 -24.46
#